data_AF-A0A2V9U4I8-F1
#
_entry.id   AF-A0A2V9U4I8-F1
#
_cell.length_a   1.000
_cell.length_b   1.000
_cell.length_c   1.000
_cell.angle_alpha   90.00
_cell.angle_beta   90.00
_cell.angle_gamma   90.00
#
_symmetry.space_group_name_H-M   'P 1'
#
loop_
_entity.id
_entity.type
_entity.pdbx_description
1 polymer ?
#
loop_
_entity_poly.entity_id
_entity_poly.type
_entity_poly.pdbx_seq_one_letter_code
_entity_poly.pdbx_strand_id
1 'polypeptide(L)'
;EQMAKLVGPELSRELRDLSLKIYNKAADYARRRGIIIADTKFEFGRTPQGITLADEVLTPDSSRFWPADKYQPGRSQESFDKQYVRNYLEEIGWNKQPPAPALPAEVARKTSDKYLEAYHRLTGRELDV
;
A
#
# COMPACT_ATOMS: atom_id res chain seq x y z
N GLU A 1 11.80 -7.78 -18.36
CA GLU A 1 12.82 -8.69 -18.94
C GLU A 1 13.54 -9.55 -17.90
N GLN A 2 14.10 -8.98 -16.82
CA GLN A 2 14.77 -9.76 -15.77
C GLN A 2 13.87 -10.84 -15.15
N MET A 3 12.61 -10.51 -14.84
CA MET A 3 11.64 -11.47 -14.32
C MET A 3 11.41 -12.68 -15.26
N ALA A 4 11.28 -12.45 -16.56
CA ALA A 4 11.15 -13.53 -17.55
C ALA A 4 12.37 -14.46 -17.59
N LYS A 5 13.58 -13.94 -17.32
CA LYS A 5 14.78 -14.77 -17.19
C LYS A 5 14.77 -15.63 -15.93
N LEU A 6 14.18 -15.14 -14.84
CA LEU A 6 14.13 -15.82 -13.55
C LEU A 6 13.08 -16.94 -13.52
N VAL A 7 11.88 -16.71 -14.07
CA VAL A 7 10.75 -17.65 -13.92
C VAL A 7 10.20 -18.20 -15.24
N GLY A 8 10.79 -17.80 -16.36
CA GLY A 8 10.30 -18.11 -17.69
C GLY A 8 9.34 -17.04 -18.26
N PRO A 9 9.31 -16.87 -19.59
CA PRO A 9 8.53 -15.81 -20.23
C PRO A 9 7.01 -15.99 -20.09
N GLU A 10 6.51 -17.23 -20.07
CA GLU A 10 5.08 -17.52 -19.93
C GLU A 10 4.57 -17.11 -18.54
N LEU A 11 5.22 -17.60 -17.49
CA LEU A 11 4.83 -17.29 -16.11
C LEU A 11 5.02 -15.79 -15.80
N SER A 12 6.08 -15.18 -16.32
CA SER A 12 6.27 -13.73 -16.18
C SER A 12 5.15 -12.92 -16.84
N ARG A 13 4.62 -13.35 -17.99
CA ARG A 13 3.48 -12.68 -18.63
C ARG A 13 2.21 -12.88 -17.80
N GLU A 14 1.95 -14.10 -17.35
CA GLU A 14 0.77 -14.43 -16.54
C GLU A 14 0.73 -13.61 -15.23
N LEU A 15 1.85 -13.54 -14.50
CA LEU A 15 1.95 -12.74 -13.27
C LEU A 15 1.76 -11.24 -13.51
N ARG A 16 2.29 -10.71 -14.61
CA ARG A 16 2.07 -9.31 -15.02
C ARG A 16 0.58 -9.06 -15.26
N ASP A 17 -0.05 -9.92 -16.06
CA ASP A 17 -1.43 -9.73 -16.48
C ASP A 17 -2.40 -9.86 -15.28
N LEU A 18 -2.14 -10.81 -14.38
CA LEU A 18 -2.86 -10.93 -13.11
C LEU A 18 -2.66 -9.70 -12.21
N SER A 19 -1.42 -9.24 -12.03
CA SER A 19 -1.12 -8.07 -11.20
C SER A 19 -1.85 -6.83 -11.69
N LEU A 20 -1.80 -6.55 -13.00
CA LEU A 20 -2.47 -5.40 -13.60
C LEU A 20 -3.99 -5.52 -13.51
N LYS A 21 -4.55 -6.72 -13.72
CA LYS A 21 -5.99 -6.95 -13.60
C LYS A 21 -6.50 -6.70 -12.19
N ILE A 22 -5.80 -7.21 -11.17
CA ILE A 22 -6.16 -7.02 -9.76
C ILE A 22 -6.02 -5.54 -9.39
N TYR A 23 -4.88 -4.92 -9.73
CA TYR A 23 -4.62 -3.51 -9.47
C TYR A 23 -5.69 -2.60 -10.08
N ASN A 24 -5.99 -2.74 -11.38
CA ASN A 24 -6.97 -1.88 -12.05
C ASN A 24 -8.36 -1.99 -11.40
N LYS A 25 -8.80 -3.23 -11.11
CA LYS A 25 -10.09 -3.45 -10.43
C LYS A 25 -10.14 -2.77 -9.05
N ALA A 26 -9.06 -2.89 -8.28
CA ALA A 26 -8.98 -2.29 -6.96
C ALA A 26 -8.86 -0.76 -7.00
N ALA A 27 -8.03 -0.22 -7.89
CA ALA A 27 -7.84 1.21 -8.08
C ALA A 27 -9.15 1.88 -8.52
N ASP A 28 -9.90 1.29 -9.44
CA ASP A 28 -11.22 1.79 -9.85
C ASP A 28 -12.21 1.81 -8.69
N TYR A 29 -12.21 0.75 -7.87
CA TYR A 29 -13.05 0.67 -6.68
C TYR A 29 -12.70 1.72 -5.64
N ALA A 30 -11.41 1.84 -5.28
CA ALA A 30 -10.92 2.80 -4.31
C ALA A 30 -11.16 4.24 -4.76
N ARG A 31 -11.02 4.53 -6.06
CA ARG A 31 -11.22 5.86 -6.63
C ARG A 31 -12.65 6.36 -6.41
N ARG A 32 -13.65 5.48 -6.56
CA ARG A 32 -15.06 5.81 -6.24
C ARG A 32 -15.32 6.10 -4.77
N ARG A 33 -14.38 5.73 -3.89
CA ARG A 33 -14.40 5.97 -2.44
C ARG A 33 -13.42 7.05 -2.01
N GLY A 34 -12.95 7.87 -2.95
CA GLY A 34 -12.08 9.01 -2.68
C GLY A 34 -10.63 8.65 -2.37
N ILE A 35 -10.17 7.45 -2.76
CA ILE A 35 -8.79 7.00 -2.57
C ILE A 35 -8.14 6.68 -3.91
N ILE A 36 -6.95 7.22 -4.15
CA ILE A 36 -6.07 6.82 -5.25
C ILE A 36 -5.08 5.80 -4.69
N ILE A 37 -5.03 4.61 -5.29
CA ILE A 37 -3.95 3.65 -5.06
C ILE A 37 -2.85 3.98 -6.07
N ALA A 38 -1.75 4.55 -5.61
CA ALA A 38 -0.67 4.98 -6.50
C ALA A 38 0.16 3.80 -7.02
N ASP A 39 0.39 2.82 -6.14
CA ASP A 39 1.08 1.57 -6.40
C ASP A 39 0.76 0.55 -5.29
N THR A 40 1.08 -0.72 -5.54
CA THR A 40 0.91 -1.84 -4.60
C THR A 40 1.95 -2.91 -4.91
N LYS A 41 2.29 -3.70 -3.88
CA LYS A 41 3.01 -4.98 -4.03
C LYS A 41 2.02 -6.13 -3.90
N PHE A 42 2.14 -7.13 -4.77
CA PHE A 42 1.46 -8.41 -4.62
C PHE A 42 2.49 -9.53 -4.47
N GLU A 43 2.13 -10.55 -3.70
CA GLU A 43 2.86 -11.82 -3.70
C GLU A 43 1.98 -12.93 -4.23
N PHE A 44 2.58 -13.80 -5.03
CA PHE A 44 1.91 -14.95 -5.62
C PHE A 44 2.66 -16.22 -5.25
N GLY A 45 1.92 -17.22 -4.79
CA GLY A 45 2.39 -18.59 -4.63
C GLY A 45 1.92 -19.48 -5.78
N ARG A 46 2.44 -20.71 -5.81
CA ARG A 46 1.96 -21.76 -6.72
C ARG A 46 1.48 -22.96 -5.90
N THR A 47 0.26 -23.39 -6.18
CA THR A 47 -0.39 -24.55 -5.56
C THR A 47 -0.73 -25.58 -6.65
N PRO A 48 -1.20 -26.79 -6.30
CA PRO A 48 -1.73 -27.73 -7.29
C PRO A 48 -2.89 -27.17 -8.14
N GLN A 49 -3.57 -26.13 -7.64
CA GLN A 49 -4.67 -25.44 -8.34
C GLN A 49 -4.18 -24.30 -9.27
N GLY A 50 -2.89 -23.96 -9.23
CA GLY A 50 -2.29 -22.92 -10.07
C GLY A 50 -1.72 -21.75 -9.27
N ILE A 51 -1.62 -20.58 -9.92
CA ILE A 51 -1.16 -19.35 -9.28
C ILE A 51 -2.19 -18.90 -8.26
N THR A 52 -1.74 -18.64 -7.04
CA THR A 52 -2.58 -18.21 -5.91
C THR A 52 -2.05 -16.90 -5.36
N LEU A 53 -2.93 -15.91 -5.17
CA LEU A 53 -2.57 -14.66 -4.50
C LEU A 53 -2.33 -14.93 -3.00
N ALA A 54 -1.24 -14.40 -2.47
CA ALA A 54 -0.79 -14.62 -1.11
C ALA A 54 -0.47 -13.28 -0.41
N ASP A 55 0.07 -13.38 0.81
CA ASP A 55 0.42 -12.24 1.67
C ASP A 55 -0.76 -11.28 1.94
N GLU A 56 -0.48 -10.08 2.44
CA GLU A 56 -1.46 -9.00 2.48
C GLU A 56 -1.65 -8.36 1.10
N VAL A 57 -2.85 -7.84 0.85
CA VAL A 57 -3.27 -7.36 -0.46
C VAL A 57 -3.98 -6.03 -0.29
N LEU A 58 -3.45 -4.97 -0.92
CA LEU A 58 -4.08 -3.64 -0.97
C LEU A 58 -4.35 -3.08 0.44
N THR A 59 -3.35 -3.18 1.30
CA THR A 59 -3.30 -2.55 2.62
C THR A 59 -2.46 -1.26 2.56
N PRO A 60 -2.59 -0.33 3.51
CA PRO A 60 -1.69 0.84 3.59
C PRO A 60 -0.21 0.49 3.84
N ASP A 61 0.09 -0.76 4.20
CA ASP A 61 1.47 -1.26 4.34
C ASP A 61 2.06 -1.73 3.02
N SER A 62 1.26 -2.41 2.20
CA SER A 62 1.64 -2.94 0.88
C SER A 62 1.41 -1.97 -0.27
N SER A 63 0.70 -0.85 -0.03
CA SER A 63 0.25 0.11 -1.04
C SER A 63 0.37 1.56 -0.58
N ARG A 64 0.55 2.48 -1.53
CA ARG A 64 0.47 3.92 -1.28
C ARG A 64 -0.94 4.43 -1.57
N PHE A 65 -1.63 4.91 -0.55
CA PHE A 65 -3.00 5.41 -0.65
C PHE A 65 -3.05 6.93 -0.50
N TRP A 66 -3.54 7.63 -1.52
CA TRP A 66 -3.67 9.08 -1.52
C TRP A 66 -5.14 9.52 -1.48
N PRO A 67 -5.49 10.56 -0.72
CA PRO A 67 -6.79 11.19 -0.79
C PRO A 67 -7.01 11.82 -2.17
N ALA A 68 -8.03 11.36 -2.89
CA ALA A 68 -8.27 11.75 -4.28
C ALA A 68 -8.59 13.25 -4.43
N ASP A 69 -9.24 13.83 -3.42
CA ASP A 69 -9.63 15.24 -3.34
C ASP A 69 -8.45 16.20 -3.11
N LYS A 70 -7.30 15.67 -2.68
CA LYS A 70 -6.09 16.46 -2.42
C LYS A 70 -4.93 16.17 -3.37
N TYR A 71 -5.11 15.22 -4.28
CA TYR A 71 -4.08 14.83 -5.22
C TYR A 71 -3.73 15.98 -6.18
N GLN A 72 -2.43 16.22 -6.37
CA GLN A 72 -1.95 17.19 -7.35
C GLN A 72 -0.59 16.74 -7.94
N PRO A 73 -0.45 16.60 -9.26
CA PRO A 73 0.83 16.23 -9.86
C PRO A 73 1.91 17.29 -9.62
N GLY A 74 3.18 16.85 -9.60
CA GLY A 74 4.34 17.75 -9.46
C GLY A 74 4.76 18.06 -8.01
N ARG A 75 4.17 17.40 -7.00
CA ARG A 75 4.57 17.52 -5.59
C ARG A 75 4.47 16.19 -4.84
N SER A 76 4.93 16.18 -3.59
CA SER A 76 4.62 15.09 -2.65
C SER A 76 3.13 15.08 -2.30
N GLN A 77 2.55 13.89 -2.22
CA GLN A 77 1.14 13.70 -1.91
C GLN A 77 0.94 13.48 -0.43
N GLU A 78 -0.23 13.89 0.08
CA GLU A 78 -0.70 13.36 1.36
C GLU A 78 -0.94 11.86 1.23
N SER A 79 -0.72 11.11 2.30
CA SER A 79 -0.92 9.66 2.30
C SER A 79 -1.71 9.21 3.52
N PHE A 80 -2.50 8.16 3.34
CA PHE A 80 -3.12 7.41 4.44
C PHE A 80 -2.17 6.39 5.08
N ASP A 81 -0.91 6.36 4.65
CA ASP A 81 0.11 5.43 5.13
C ASP A 81 1.05 6.07 6.18
N LYS A 82 2.24 5.48 6.34
CA LYS A 82 3.33 5.78 7.29
C LYS A 82 3.91 7.19 7.22
N GLN A 83 3.27 8.15 6.58
CA GLN A 83 3.81 9.49 6.38
C GLN A 83 4.06 10.23 7.72
N TYR A 84 3.21 10.05 8.74
CA TYR A 84 3.44 10.64 10.07
C TYR A 84 4.69 10.09 10.75
N VAL A 85 4.91 8.78 10.67
CA VAL A 85 6.12 8.13 11.18
C VAL A 85 7.35 8.62 10.42
N ARG A 86 7.28 8.69 9.09
CA ARG A 86 8.39 9.18 8.26
C ARG A 86 8.76 10.62 8.60
N ASN A 87 7.76 11.51 8.66
CA ASN A 87 7.98 12.92 8.98
C ASN A 87 8.61 13.07 10.38
N TYR A 88 8.11 12.34 11.38
CA TYR A 88 8.69 12.37 12.72
C TYR A 88 10.15 11.88 12.75
N LEU A 89 10.46 10.78 12.06
CA LEU A 89 11.82 10.24 11.98
C LEU A 89 12.78 11.18 11.26
N GLU A 90 12.30 11.93 10.26
CA GLU A 90 13.06 12.98 9.58
C GLU A 90 13.26 14.21 10.49
N GLU A 91 12.23 14.64 11.21
CA GLU A 91 12.26 15.78 12.13
C GLU A 91 13.29 15.61 13.24
N ILE A 92 13.40 14.41 13.80
CA ILE A 92 14.41 14.10 14.83
C ILE A 92 15.80 13.77 14.25
N GLY A 93 15.96 13.84 12.93
CA GLY A 93 17.24 13.60 12.26
C GLY A 93 17.74 12.17 12.35
N TRP A 94 16.85 11.17 12.41
CA TRP A 94 17.28 9.77 12.53
C TRP A 94 18.05 9.32 11.28
N ASN A 95 19.24 8.75 11.49
CA ASN A 95 20.16 8.31 10.42
C ASN A 95 19.72 7.03 9.68
N LYS A 96 18.52 6.52 9.97
CA LYS A 96 17.95 5.28 9.40
C LYS A 96 18.75 4.01 9.74
N GLN A 97 19.56 4.05 10.79
CA GLN A 97 20.29 2.89 11.30
C GLN A 97 19.67 2.37 12.60
N PRO A 98 19.63 1.04 12.81
CA PRO A 98 19.13 0.46 14.04
C PRO A 98 20.02 0.79 15.25
N PRO A 99 19.44 0.89 16.46
CA PRO A 99 18.02 0.78 16.75
C PRO A 99 17.24 2.05 16.33
N ALA A 100 16.00 1.87 15.87
CA ALA A 100 15.10 2.99 15.61
C ALA A 100 14.64 3.63 16.93
N PRO A 101 14.48 4.96 17.00
CA PRO A 101 13.97 5.64 18.17
C PRO A 101 12.49 5.27 18.40
N ALA A 102 12.06 5.34 19.67
CA ALA A 102 10.65 5.15 20.01
C ALA A 102 9.78 6.24 19.38
N LEU A 103 8.58 5.85 18.93
CA LEU A 103 7.59 6.78 18.43
C LEU A 103 6.79 7.37 19.60
N PRO A 104 6.57 8.70 19.65
CA PRO A 104 5.65 9.31 20.58
C PRO A 104 4.24 8.74 20.39
N ALA A 105 3.48 8.62 21.48
CA ALA A 105 2.12 8.07 21.45
C ALA A 105 1.21 8.81 20.47
N GLU A 106 1.40 10.13 20.30
CA GLU A 106 0.62 10.92 19.36
C GLU A 106 0.92 10.56 17.89
N VAL A 107 2.19 10.30 17.54
CA VAL A 107 2.57 9.88 16.18
C VAL A 107 1.99 8.51 15.87
N ALA A 108 2.04 7.58 16.83
CA ALA A 108 1.43 6.27 16.71
C ALA A 108 -0.10 6.39 16.51
N ARG A 109 -0.80 7.15 17.36
CA ARG A 109 -2.24 7.38 17.27
C ARG A 109 -2.64 8.00 15.93
N LYS A 110 -1.99 9.08 15.49
CA LYS A 110 -2.28 9.72 14.19
C LYS A 110 -2.07 8.77 13.02
N THR A 111 -1.08 7.88 13.12
CA THR A 111 -0.88 6.83 12.11
C THR A 111 -2.04 5.85 12.13
N SER A 112 -2.44 5.33 13.30
CA SER A 112 -3.60 4.43 13.44
C SER A 112 -4.90 5.06 12.91
N ASP A 113 -5.16 6.33 13.22
CA ASP A 113 -6.35 7.05 12.75
C ASP A 113 -6.44 7.06 11.21
N LYS A 114 -5.30 7.13 10.50
CA LYS A 114 -5.30 7.06 9.03
C LYS A 114 -5.57 5.68 8.47
N TYR A 115 -5.09 4.63 9.14
CA TYR A 115 -5.41 3.25 8.75
C TYR A 115 -6.90 2.98 8.93
N LEU A 116 -7.49 3.44 10.04
CA LEU A 116 -8.93 3.35 10.29
C LEU A 116 -9.74 4.17 9.27
N GLU A 117 -9.30 5.38 8.95
CA GLU A 117 -9.94 6.22 7.93
C GLU A 117 -9.94 5.55 6.55
N ALA A 118 -8.80 4.98 6.13
CA ALA A 118 -8.70 4.24 4.88
C ALA A 118 -9.59 2.99 4.87
N TYR A 119 -9.58 2.22 5.97
CA TYR A 119 -10.43 1.05 6.15
C TYR A 119 -11.91 1.42 6.03
N HIS A 120 -12.36 2.43 6.76
CA HIS A 120 -13.75 2.88 6.75
C HIS A 120 -14.16 3.37 5.35
N ARG A 121 -13.34 4.21 4.68
CA ARG A 121 -13.63 4.66 3.32
C ARG A 121 -13.76 3.50 2.34
N LEU A 122 -12.84 2.52 2.38
CA LEU A 122 -12.82 1.39 1.45
C LEU A 122 -13.93 0.37 1.71
N THR A 123 -14.26 0.10 2.96
CA THR A 123 -15.18 -0.98 3.34
C THR A 123 -16.59 -0.49 3.66
N GLY A 124 -16.74 0.77 4.07
CA GLY A 124 -17.96 1.32 4.66
C GLY A 124 -18.28 0.76 6.04
N ARG A 125 -17.27 0.23 6.76
CA ARG A 125 -17.41 -0.39 8.09
C ARG A 125 -16.48 0.28 9.08
N GLU A 126 -16.89 0.25 10.34
CA GLU A 126 -16.02 0.57 11.47
C GLU A 126 -15.26 -0.68 11.90
N LEU A 127 -14.01 -0.49 12.36
CA LEU A 127 -13.20 -1.55 12.95
C LEU A 127 -13.23 -1.37 14.47
N ASP A 128 -13.65 -2.40 15.20
CA ASP A 128 -13.62 -2.41 16.66
C ASP A 128 -12.18 -2.71 17.12
N VAL A 129 -11.50 -1.70 17.68
CA VAL A 129 -10.07 -1.70 18.04
C VAL A 129 -9.84 -1.26 19.48
#